data_AF-A0A0Q4BZ49-F1
#
_entry.id   AF-A0A0Q4BZ49-F1
#
_cell.length_a   1.000
_cell.length_b   1.000
_cell.length_c   1.000
_cell.angle_alpha   90.00
_cell.angle_beta   90.00
_cell.angle_gamma   90.00
#
_symmetry.space_group_name_H-M   'P 1'
#
loop_
_entity.id
_entity.type
_entity.pdbx_description
1 polymer ?
#
loop_
_entity_poly.entity_id
_entity_poly.type
_entity_poly.pdbx_seq_one_letter_code
_entity_poly.pdbx_strand_id
1 'polypeptide(L)'
;MRRKALGAMAVWGAVALIAAPALAQDKPITDRDPNAVDIAKTPMTDLNVGRDKEIPALLIRATDHPYSLANLGKCRQLAGAIQQLDEVLGPDIDLPAAERERISAGRVGKWVVASLIPFRGLIREVSGANAQDRKVNAAIQAGLTRRGFLKGVGEAKGCRYPAAPAPASVVQARLEKLEKGDAKGAGHNGELAFKSEPDVKQTSPQP
;
A
#
# COMPACT_ATOMS: atom_id res chain seq x y z
N MET A 1 -9.10 46.86 46.33
CA MET A 1 -10.46 47.23 46.78
C MET A 1 -11.01 48.31 45.85
N ARG A 2 -12.33 48.26 45.61
CA ARG A 2 -13.19 49.24 44.89
C ARG A 2 -13.14 49.18 43.36
N ARG A 3 -14.24 49.12 42.60
CA ARG A 3 -15.67 48.73 42.79
C ARG A 3 -16.30 48.87 41.39
N LYS A 4 -17.20 47.95 41.03
CA LYS A 4 -17.97 47.92 39.79
C LYS A 4 -18.85 49.17 39.59
N ALA A 5 -19.19 49.50 38.35
CA ALA A 5 -20.46 50.13 38.00
C ALA A 5 -20.87 49.78 36.56
N LEU A 6 -22.07 49.21 36.44
CA LEU A 6 -22.86 49.12 35.21
C LEU A 6 -23.59 50.44 34.97
N GLY A 7 -23.93 50.71 33.71
CA GLY A 7 -25.08 51.53 33.32
C GLY A 7 -25.06 51.77 31.80
N ALA A 8 -26.15 52.01 31.09
CA ALA A 8 -27.59 51.76 31.24
C ALA A 8 -28.23 52.23 29.90
N MET A 9 -29.34 51.59 29.49
CA MET A 9 -30.48 52.12 28.71
C MET A 9 -30.21 52.74 27.31
N ALA A 10 -30.64 52.09 26.22
CA ALA A 10 -32.00 52.10 25.64
C ALA A 10 -32.30 53.34 24.77
N VAL A 11 -32.38 53.15 23.44
CA VAL A 11 -33.12 54.03 22.52
C VAL A 11 -33.87 53.17 21.49
N TRP A 12 -35.18 53.37 21.45
CA TRP A 12 -36.15 52.87 20.48
C TRP A 12 -35.90 53.43 19.06
N GLY A 13 -36.23 52.64 18.03
CA GLY A 13 -36.33 53.14 16.66
C GLY A 13 -36.70 52.05 15.67
N ALA A 14 -37.99 51.75 15.56
CA ALA A 14 -38.53 50.89 14.50
C ALA A 14 -38.45 51.61 13.15
N VAL A 15 -37.75 51.02 12.17
CA VAL A 15 -37.93 51.31 10.75
C VAL A 15 -38.10 49.98 10.03
N ALA A 16 -39.34 49.73 9.62
CA ALA A 16 -39.75 48.61 8.80
C ALA A 16 -39.29 48.85 7.35
N LEU A 17 -38.33 48.05 6.88
CA LEU A 17 -38.05 47.91 5.45
C LEU A 17 -38.82 46.69 4.92
N ILE A 18 -39.72 47.01 4.00
CA ILE A 18 -40.69 46.14 3.36
C ILE A 18 -39.93 45.19 2.42
N ALA A 19 -39.77 43.93 2.82
CA ALA A 19 -39.38 42.86 1.90
C ALA A 19 -40.66 42.32 1.24
N ALA A 20 -40.91 42.71 -0.01
CA ALA A 20 -41.94 42.09 -0.84
C ALA A 20 -41.55 40.63 -1.13
N PRO A 21 -42.44 39.64 -0.95
CA PRO A 21 -42.18 38.30 -1.43
C PRO A 21 -42.39 38.32 -2.95
N ALA A 22 -41.30 38.19 -3.71
CA ALA A 22 -41.43 37.81 -5.11
C ALA A 22 -42.06 36.41 -5.16
N LEU A 23 -43.17 36.32 -5.89
CA LEU A 23 -43.98 35.14 -6.09
C LEU A 23 -43.12 33.95 -6.56
N ALA A 24 -42.93 32.96 -5.68
CA ALA A 24 -42.50 31.63 -6.09
C ALA A 24 -43.69 30.94 -6.75
N GLN A 25 -43.62 30.75 -8.07
CA GLN A 25 -44.61 29.96 -8.79
C GLN A 25 -44.44 28.48 -8.43
N ASP A 26 -45.33 27.96 -7.59
CA ASP A 26 -45.60 26.53 -7.52
C ASP A 26 -46.18 26.07 -8.85
N LYS A 27 -45.36 25.37 -9.65
CA LYS A 27 -45.87 24.46 -10.67
C LYS A 27 -45.90 23.04 -10.08
N PRO A 28 -47.04 22.35 -10.12
CA PRO A 28 -47.10 20.95 -9.73
C PRO A 28 -46.39 20.13 -10.81
N ILE A 29 -45.25 19.54 -10.48
CA ILE A 29 -44.72 18.43 -11.27
C ILE A 29 -45.54 17.21 -10.87
N THR A 30 -46.53 16.92 -11.70
CA THR A 30 -47.33 15.70 -11.72
C THR A 30 -46.45 14.46 -11.84
N ASP A 31 -46.75 13.47 -11.01
CA ASP A 31 -46.59 12.02 -11.18
C ASP A 31 -45.39 11.55 -12.02
N ARG A 32 -44.31 11.23 -11.32
CA ARG A 32 -43.58 9.99 -11.57
C ARG A 32 -43.48 9.24 -10.28
N ASP A 33 -44.32 8.21 -10.17
CA ASP A 33 -44.24 7.13 -9.21
C ASP A 33 -42.77 6.70 -9.04
N PRO A 34 -42.13 6.96 -7.88
CA PRO A 34 -40.82 6.40 -7.64
C PRO A 34 -41.03 4.92 -7.38
N ASN A 35 -40.89 4.13 -8.45
CA ASN A 35 -40.77 2.68 -8.37
C ASN A 35 -39.95 2.31 -7.13
N ALA A 36 -40.59 1.59 -6.21
CA ALA A 36 -40.02 1.06 -4.97
C ALA A 36 -39.00 -0.08 -5.24
N VAL A 37 -38.11 0.10 -6.24
CA VAL A 37 -37.16 -0.93 -6.70
C VAL A 37 -35.73 -0.40 -6.87
N ASP A 38 -35.41 0.84 -6.50
CA ASP A 38 -34.02 1.35 -6.58
C ASP A 38 -33.44 1.86 -5.25
N ILE A 39 -33.81 1.19 -4.16
CA ILE A 39 -33.03 1.22 -2.90
C ILE A 39 -32.60 -0.21 -2.56
N ALA A 40 -31.82 -0.82 -3.46
CA ALA A 40 -31.15 -2.10 -3.21
C ALA A 40 -29.87 -2.27 -4.05
N LYS A 41 -29.23 -1.16 -4.45
CA LYS A 41 -27.97 -1.18 -5.20
C LYS A 41 -26.94 -0.20 -4.64
N THR A 42 -26.89 -0.04 -3.33
CA THR A 42 -25.61 0.24 -2.70
C THR A 42 -24.84 -1.07 -2.78
N PRO A 43 -23.71 -1.15 -3.49
CA PRO A 43 -22.99 -2.41 -3.55
C PRO A 43 -22.55 -2.74 -2.12
N MET A 44 -23.04 -3.86 -1.57
CA MET A 44 -22.59 -4.47 -0.31
C MET A 44 -21.12 -4.97 -0.41
N THR A 45 -20.27 -4.29 -1.18
CA THR A 45 -18.83 -4.54 -1.24
C THR A 45 -18.14 -4.08 0.06
N ASP A 46 -18.81 -3.27 0.89
CA ASP A 46 -18.24 -2.71 2.13
C ASP A 46 -18.32 -3.66 3.35
N LEU A 47 -18.94 -4.84 3.20
CA LEU A 47 -19.06 -5.81 4.27
C LEU A 47 -18.21 -7.05 4.01
N ASN A 48 -16.90 -6.90 4.20
CA ASN A 48 -16.01 -7.97 4.71
C ASN A 48 -15.70 -9.15 3.76
N VAL A 49 -16.18 -9.19 2.52
CA VAL A 49 -15.82 -10.26 1.57
C VAL A 49 -14.40 -10.01 1.04
N GLY A 50 -13.41 -10.61 1.72
CA GLY A 50 -11.97 -10.44 1.48
C GLY A 50 -11.16 -10.07 2.74
N ARG A 51 -11.82 -9.91 3.90
CA ARG A 51 -11.18 -9.51 5.17
C ARG A 51 -10.45 -10.64 5.92
N ASP A 52 -10.45 -11.87 5.40
CA ASP A 52 -9.55 -12.91 5.90
C ASP A 52 -8.24 -12.87 5.13
N LYS A 53 -7.60 -11.70 5.19
CA LYS A 53 -6.16 -11.57 5.02
C LYS A 53 -5.51 -12.32 6.17
N GLU A 54 -5.48 -13.63 6.06
CA GLU A 54 -4.90 -14.52 7.06
C GLU A 54 -3.46 -14.10 7.26
N ILE A 55 -3.14 -13.67 8.48
CA ILE A 55 -1.79 -13.25 8.82
C ILE A 55 -0.93 -14.52 8.76
N PRO A 56 0.14 -14.55 7.95
CA PRO A 56 1.01 -15.71 7.88
C PRO A 56 1.49 -16.11 9.28
N ALA A 57 1.40 -17.40 9.62
CA ALA A 57 1.78 -17.90 10.95
C ALA A 57 3.22 -17.55 11.34
N LEU A 58 4.11 -17.35 10.35
CA LEU A 58 5.46 -16.84 10.58
C LEU A 58 5.46 -15.44 11.20
N LEU A 59 4.59 -14.54 10.73
CA LEU A 59 4.49 -13.17 11.24
C LEU A 59 3.79 -13.12 12.60
N ILE A 60 2.82 -14.00 12.85
CA ILE A 60 2.22 -14.17 14.19
C ILE A 60 3.31 -14.56 15.20
N ARG A 61 4.13 -15.57 14.88
CA ARG A 61 5.27 -15.96 15.73
C ARG A 61 6.29 -14.84 15.92
N ALA A 62 6.47 -13.98 14.91
CA ALA A 62 7.32 -12.81 15.02
C ALA A 62 6.75 -11.75 15.98
N THR A 63 5.42 -11.65 16.10
CA THR A 63 4.76 -10.80 17.11
C THR A 63 4.98 -11.32 18.52
N ASP A 64 4.85 -12.63 18.75
CA ASP A 64 5.01 -13.21 20.08
C ASP A 64 6.48 -13.26 20.55
N HIS A 65 7.39 -13.51 19.60
CA HIS A 65 8.82 -13.74 19.88
C HIS A 65 9.74 -12.97 18.92
N PRO A 66 9.68 -11.63 18.87
CA PRO A 66 10.44 -10.83 17.89
C PRO A 66 11.96 -11.03 18.00
N TYR A 67 12.48 -11.19 19.22
CA TYR A 67 13.92 -11.29 19.50
C TYR A 67 14.40 -12.69 19.89
N SER A 68 13.57 -13.72 19.76
CA SER A 68 13.97 -15.08 20.15
C SER A 68 15.03 -15.67 19.24
N LEU A 69 16.08 -16.23 19.86
CA LEU A 69 17.17 -16.98 19.22
C LEU A 69 17.05 -18.50 19.45
N ALA A 70 15.91 -18.97 19.94
CA ALA A 70 15.67 -20.40 20.15
C ALA A 70 15.95 -21.17 18.84
N ASN A 71 16.84 -22.17 18.92
CA ASN A 71 17.28 -22.99 17.78
C ASN A 71 18.01 -22.24 16.64
N LEU A 72 18.51 -21.02 16.87
CA LEU A 72 19.22 -20.19 15.88
C LEU A 72 20.70 -19.98 16.24
N GLY A 73 21.38 -21.04 16.69
CA GLY A 73 22.77 -20.97 17.15
C GLY A 73 23.80 -20.83 16.02
N LYS A 74 23.52 -21.40 14.85
CA LYS A 74 24.44 -21.49 13.69
C LYS A 74 24.04 -20.51 12.58
N CYS A 75 25.02 -19.99 11.83
CA CYS A 75 24.76 -19.08 10.69
C CYS A 75 23.77 -19.65 9.66
N ARG A 76 23.80 -20.96 9.40
CA ARG A 76 22.83 -21.62 8.49
C ARG A 76 21.39 -21.55 9.01
N GLN A 77 21.20 -21.66 10.32
CA GLN A 77 19.87 -21.55 10.94
C GLN A 77 19.35 -20.12 10.86
N LEU A 78 20.22 -19.13 11.12
CA LEU A 78 19.90 -17.71 10.94
C LEU A 78 19.53 -17.40 9.49
N ALA A 79 20.33 -17.87 8.51
CA ALA A 79 20.05 -17.72 7.10
C ALA A 79 18.67 -18.27 6.71
N GLY A 80 18.35 -19.50 7.15
CA GLY A 80 17.06 -20.12 6.87
C GLY A 80 15.88 -19.34 7.47
N ALA A 81 16.02 -18.85 8.71
CA ALA A 81 14.99 -18.04 9.35
C ALA A 81 14.77 -16.69 8.65
N ILE A 82 15.85 -16.04 8.19
CA ILE A 82 15.78 -14.80 7.42
C ILE A 82 15.14 -15.04 6.05
N GLN A 83 15.50 -16.13 5.36
CA GLN A 83 14.91 -16.49 4.08
C GLN A 83 13.40 -16.74 4.18
N GLN A 84 12.94 -17.43 5.23
CA GLN A 84 11.50 -17.60 5.48
C GLN A 84 10.80 -16.25 5.66
N LEU A 85 11.43 -15.28 6.32
CA LEU A 85 10.90 -13.92 6.46
C LEU A 85 10.88 -13.20 5.10
N ASP A 86 11.92 -13.32 4.28
CA ASP A 86 11.98 -12.72 2.93
C ASP A 86 10.96 -13.33 1.96
N GLU A 87 10.62 -14.62 2.14
CA GLU A 87 9.56 -15.27 1.39
C GLU A 87 8.21 -14.59 1.64
N VAL A 88 7.92 -14.19 2.88
CA VAL A 88 6.66 -13.57 3.26
C VAL A 88 6.65 -12.06 3.05
N LEU A 89 7.72 -11.37 3.48
CA LEU A 89 7.85 -9.92 3.50
C LEU A 89 8.40 -9.34 2.19
N GLY A 90 8.96 -10.19 1.33
CA GLY A 90 9.65 -9.75 0.12
C GLY A 90 11.10 -9.31 0.38
N PRO A 91 11.77 -8.77 -0.66
CA PRO A 91 13.17 -8.35 -0.58
C PRO A 91 13.39 -7.33 0.54
N ASP A 92 14.53 -7.43 1.22
CA ASP A 92 14.85 -6.54 2.34
C ASP A 92 15.32 -5.14 1.88
N ILE A 93 15.35 -4.20 2.81
CA ILE A 93 15.67 -2.79 2.56
C ILE A 93 17.12 -2.56 2.16
N ASP A 94 18.00 -3.53 2.41
CA ASP A 94 19.41 -3.54 2.03
C ASP A 94 19.63 -3.99 0.57
N LEU A 95 18.56 -4.33 -0.16
CA LEU A 95 18.59 -4.65 -1.58
C LEU A 95 18.12 -3.46 -2.45
N PRO A 96 18.49 -3.43 -3.75
CA PRO A 96 18.12 -2.35 -4.65
C PRO A 96 16.61 -2.03 -4.69
N ALA A 97 16.26 -0.75 -4.79
CA ALA A 97 14.86 -0.31 -4.93
C ALA A 97 14.16 -0.97 -6.12
N ALA A 98 14.83 -1.04 -7.27
CA ALA A 98 14.31 -1.69 -8.48
C ALA A 98 13.94 -3.17 -8.27
N GLU A 99 14.63 -3.89 -7.37
CA GLU A 99 14.25 -5.27 -7.02
C GLU A 99 12.99 -5.30 -6.15
N ARG A 100 12.91 -4.40 -5.15
CA ARG A 100 11.73 -4.28 -4.28
C ARG A 100 10.48 -3.91 -5.08
N GLU A 101 10.61 -3.01 -6.05
CA GLU A 101 9.53 -2.54 -6.91
C GLU A 101 9.06 -3.61 -7.92
N ARG A 102 9.97 -4.34 -8.57
CA ARG A 102 9.60 -5.39 -9.55
C ARG A 102 8.80 -6.54 -8.94
N ILE A 103 9.05 -6.89 -7.69
CA ILE A 103 8.27 -7.93 -6.99
C ILE A 103 6.82 -7.49 -6.76
N SER A 104 6.56 -6.19 -6.60
CA SER A 104 5.21 -5.64 -6.49
C SER A 104 4.42 -5.72 -7.80
N ALA A 105 5.10 -5.61 -8.95
CA ALA A 105 4.47 -5.61 -10.27
C ALA A 105 4.22 -7.01 -10.84
N GLY A 106 5.08 -8.00 -10.53
CA GLY A 106 5.06 -9.32 -11.19
C GLY A 106 4.51 -10.50 -10.37
N ARG A 107 4.20 -10.32 -9.09
CA ARG A 107 3.71 -11.40 -8.22
C ARG A 107 2.61 -10.90 -7.29
N VAL A 108 1.37 -11.01 -7.75
CA VAL A 108 0.15 -10.76 -6.96
C VAL A 108 0.14 -11.75 -5.79
N GLY A 109 0.61 -11.33 -4.61
CA GLY A 109 0.59 -12.18 -3.42
C GLY A 109 1.71 -12.02 -2.39
N LYS A 110 2.59 -10.99 -2.47
CA LYS A 110 3.51 -10.68 -1.37
C LYS A 110 3.14 -9.37 -0.68
N TRP A 111 3.27 -9.34 0.64
CA TRP A 111 3.02 -8.19 1.51
C TRP A 111 4.05 -7.10 1.25
N VAL A 112 3.93 -6.40 0.12
CA VAL A 112 4.81 -5.28 -0.18
C VAL A 112 4.39 -4.13 0.70
N VAL A 113 5.22 -3.86 1.71
CA VAL A 113 5.17 -2.63 2.49
C VAL A 113 5.75 -1.51 1.64
N ALA A 114 5.03 -1.15 0.57
CA ALA A 114 5.31 0.09 -0.14
C ALA A 114 4.99 1.23 0.83
N SER A 115 6.02 1.75 1.47
CA SER A 115 5.98 3.03 2.20
C SER A 115 4.91 3.10 3.31
N LEU A 116 4.98 2.20 4.30
CA LEU A 116 4.23 2.37 5.54
C LEU A 116 4.85 3.51 6.36
N ILE A 117 4.45 4.75 6.06
CA ILE A 117 4.45 5.81 7.06
C ILE A 117 3.16 5.61 7.86
N PRO A 118 3.21 5.12 9.12
CA PRO A 118 2.04 4.70 9.88
C PRO A 118 1.08 5.83 10.28
N PHE A 119 1.27 7.07 9.79
CA PHE A 119 0.56 8.25 10.26
C PHE A 119 -0.14 9.08 9.17
N ARG A 120 -0.31 8.59 7.93
CA ARG A 120 -1.12 9.28 6.91
C ARG A 120 -2.64 9.16 7.14
N GLY A 121 -3.08 9.05 8.40
CA GLY A 121 -4.42 8.57 8.74
C GLY A 121 -5.06 9.13 10.00
N LEU A 122 -4.68 10.31 10.48
CA LEU A 122 -5.32 10.96 11.65
C LEU A 122 -6.84 11.20 11.50
N ILE A 123 -7.40 11.04 10.28
CA ILE A 123 -8.85 11.21 10.01
C ILE A 123 -9.58 9.85 9.94
N ARG A 124 -8.89 8.72 9.69
CA ARG A 124 -9.50 7.38 9.64
C ARG A 124 -9.63 6.73 11.03
N GLU A 125 -9.11 7.39 12.06
CA GLU A 125 -9.01 6.90 13.44
C GLU A 125 -10.31 7.03 14.26
N VAL A 126 -11.28 7.85 13.82
CA VAL A 126 -12.50 8.09 14.61
C VAL A 126 -13.57 7.00 14.44
N SER A 127 -13.57 6.23 13.34
CA SER A 127 -14.64 5.24 13.09
C SER A 127 -14.29 3.78 13.46
N GLY A 128 -13.05 3.47 13.87
CA GLY A 128 -12.66 2.13 14.33
C GLY A 128 -12.71 1.00 13.27
N ALA A 129 -13.09 1.30 12.03
CA ALA A 129 -13.50 0.33 11.01
C ALA A 129 -12.42 -0.66 10.51
N ASN A 130 -11.17 -0.56 10.95
CA ASN A 130 -10.03 -1.30 10.38
C ASN A 130 -9.20 -2.06 11.41
N ALA A 131 -9.84 -2.77 12.34
CA ALA A 131 -9.15 -3.57 13.35
C ALA A 131 -8.25 -4.67 12.74
N GLN A 132 -8.68 -5.30 11.64
CA GLN A 132 -7.88 -6.32 10.96
C GLN A 132 -6.63 -5.75 10.30
N ASP A 133 -6.74 -4.60 9.62
CA ASP A 133 -5.58 -3.94 9.02
C ASP A 133 -4.53 -3.58 10.08
N ARG A 134 -4.96 -3.17 11.29
CA ARG A 134 -4.03 -2.93 12.40
C ARG A 134 -3.26 -4.18 12.80
N LYS A 135 -3.94 -5.33 12.88
CA LYS A 135 -3.30 -6.62 13.21
C LYS A 135 -2.30 -7.03 12.12
N VAL A 136 -2.70 -6.93 10.85
CA VAL A 136 -1.82 -7.22 9.71
C VAL A 136 -0.58 -6.33 9.73
N ASN A 137 -0.76 -5.01 9.91
CA ASN A 137 0.36 -4.07 9.96
C ASN A 137 1.27 -4.35 11.16
N ALA A 138 0.72 -4.64 12.34
CA ALA A 138 1.50 -5.01 13.52
C ALA A 138 2.33 -6.28 13.28
N ALA A 139 1.76 -7.30 12.63
CA ALA A 139 2.46 -8.54 12.32
C ALA A 139 3.58 -8.33 11.28
N ILE A 140 3.34 -7.50 10.26
CA ILE A 140 4.37 -7.09 9.29
C ILE A 140 5.53 -6.37 10.00
N GLN A 141 5.21 -5.41 10.87
CA GLN A 141 6.23 -4.68 11.64
C GLN A 141 7.05 -5.63 12.50
N ALA A 142 6.40 -6.55 13.21
CA ALA A 142 7.09 -7.57 14.00
C ALA A 142 8.01 -8.46 13.14
N GLY A 143 7.56 -8.84 11.93
CA GLY A 143 8.38 -9.57 10.97
C GLY A 143 9.62 -8.80 10.52
N LEU A 144 9.46 -7.52 10.17
CA LEU A 144 10.56 -6.64 9.78
C LEU A 144 11.55 -6.45 10.93
N THR A 145 11.06 -6.17 12.15
CA THR A 145 11.87 -6.06 13.35
C THR A 145 12.66 -7.34 13.61
N ARG A 146 12.02 -8.51 13.52
CA ARG A 146 12.68 -9.80 13.68
C ARG A 146 13.75 -10.03 12.62
N ARG A 147 13.48 -9.72 11.35
CA ARG A 147 14.46 -9.86 10.26
C ARG A 147 15.71 -9.01 10.53
N GLY A 148 15.52 -7.73 10.86
CA GLY A 148 16.61 -6.81 11.18
C GLY A 148 17.43 -7.30 12.37
N PHE A 149 16.76 -7.74 13.44
CA PHE A 149 17.43 -8.31 14.61
C PHE A 149 18.28 -9.54 14.27
N LEU A 150 17.74 -10.51 13.52
CA LEU A 150 18.46 -11.72 13.15
C LEU A 150 19.68 -11.42 12.27
N LYS A 151 19.57 -10.44 11.36
CA LYS A 151 20.71 -9.96 10.56
C LYS A 151 21.79 -9.34 11.45
N GLY A 152 21.43 -8.50 12.41
CA GLY A 152 22.39 -7.93 13.36
C GLY A 152 23.07 -8.98 14.24
N VAL A 153 22.34 -10.00 14.69
CA VAL A 153 22.92 -11.14 15.42
C VAL A 153 23.87 -11.95 14.56
N GLY A 154 23.52 -12.18 13.29
CA GLY A 154 24.41 -12.88 12.36
C GLY A 154 25.65 -12.07 12.03
N GLU A 155 25.54 -10.75 11.87
CA GLU A 155 26.69 -9.85 11.69
C GLU A 155 27.63 -9.90 12.90
N ALA A 156 27.10 -9.80 14.12
CA ALA A 156 27.88 -9.93 15.35
C ALA A 156 28.58 -11.30 15.48
N LYS A 157 28.02 -12.34 14.87
CA LYS A 157 28.60 -13.70 14.80
C LYS A 157 29.57 -13.90 13.64
N GLY A 158 29.80 -12.90 12.79
CA GLY A 158 30.63 -13.03 11.58
C GLY A 158 30.01 -13.90 10.49
N CYS A 159 28.68 -14.04 10.47
CA CYS A 159 27.98 -14.75 9.42
C CYS A 159 28.04 -13.98 8.09
N ARG A 160 27.98 -14.72 6.98
CA ARG A 160 27.86 -14.14 5.64
C ARG A 160 26.39 -13.95 5.26
N TYR A 161 26.15 -13.08 4.28
CA TYR A 161 24.85 -12.97 3.61
C TYR A 161 24.33 -14.37 3.18
N PRO A 162 23.05 -14.70 3.39
CA PRO A 162 21.94 -13.83 3.83
C PRO A 162 21.75 -13.74 5.35
N ALA A 163 22.60 -14.39 6.16
CA ALA A 163 22.48 -14.36 7.62
C ALA A 163 22.94 -13.03 8.26
N ALA A 164 23.48 -12.11 7.48
CA ALA A 164 23.95 -10.79 7.88
C ALA A 164 23.50 -9.76 6.82
N PRO A 165 23.63 -8.45 7.07
CA PRO A 165 23.31 -7.42 6.07
C PRO A 165 24.02 -7.66 4.74
N ALA A 166 23.35 -7.31 3.63
CA ALA A 166 23.94 -7.43 2.31
C ALA A 166 25.18 -6.53 2.20
N PRO A 167 26.38 -7.09 1.93
CA PRO A 167 27.55 -6.26 1.65
C PRO A 167 27.39 -5.57 0.28
N ALA A 168 28.14 -4.49 0.08
CA ALA A 168 28.09 -3.71 -1.16
C ALA A 168 28.28 -4.57 -2.42
N SER A 169 29.15 -5.60 -2.38
CA SER A 169 29.38 -6.50 -3.50
C SER A 169 28.12 -7.30 -3.91
N VAL A 170 27.29 -7.70 -2.95
CA VAL A 170 26.02 -8.41 -3.23
C VAL A 170 25.01 -7.46 -3.86
N VAL A 171 24.92 -6.22 -3.35
CA VAL A 171 24.01 -5.19 -3.88
C VAL A 171 24.39 -4.84 -5.33
N GLN A 172 25.69 -4.63 -5.60
CA GLN A 172 26.17 -4.33 -6.96
C GLN A 172 25.92 -5.49 -7.93
N ALA A 173 26.26 -6.71 -7.53
CA ALA A 173 25.98 -7.89 -8.35
C ALA A 173 24.48 -8.06 -8.64
N ARG A 174 23.61 -7.54 -7.78
CA ARG A 174 22.16 -7.58 -7.97
C ARG A 174 21.66 -6.46 -8.89
N LEU A 175 22.20 -5.25 -8.76
CA LEU A 175 21.95 -4.13 -9.69
C LEU A 175 22.31 -4.52 -11.12
N GLU A 176 23.52 -5.05 -11.34
CA GLU A 176 23.96 -5.50 -12.67
C GLU A 176 23.01 -6.55 -13.28
N LYS A 177 22.46 -7.45 -12.46
CA LYS A 177 21.48 -8.45 -12.92
C LYS A 177 20.16 -7.81 -13.31
N LEU A 178 19.73 -6.77 -12.59
CA LEU A 178 18.51 -6.02 -12.90
C LEU A 178 18.66 -5.26 -14.21
N GLU A 179 19.78 -4.56 -14.42
CA GLU A 179 20.10 -3.84 -15.65
C GLU A 179 20.19 -4.78 -16.86
N LYS A 180 20.87 -5.93 -16.72
CA LYS A 180 20.94 -6.97 -17.76
C LYS A 180 19.56 -7.55 -18.07
N GLY A 181 18.69 -7.68 -17.07
CA GLY A 181 17.31 -8.12 -17.24
C GLY A 181 16.49 -7.15 -18.07
N ASP A 182 16.63 -5.85 -17.80
CA ASP A 182 15.93 -4.78 -18.52
C ASP A 182 16.41 -4.68 -19.98
N ALA A 183 17.72 -4.79 -20.20
CA ALA A 183 18.30 -4.80 -21.55
C ALA A 183 17.80 -6.00 -22.38
N LYS A 184 17.65 -7.18 -21.77
CA LYS A 184 17.08 -8.36 -22.45
C LYS A 184 15.58 -8.20 -22.73
N GLY A 185 14.83 -7.59 -21.83
CA GLY A 185 13.40 -7.30 -22.02
C GLY A 185 13.15 -6.31 -23.18
N ALA A 186 14.01 -5.29 -23.29
CA ALA A 186 13.96 -4.33 -24.40
C ALA A 186 14.26 -4.99 -25.76
N GLY A 187 15.25 -5.91 -25.80
CA GLY A 187 15.59 -6.63 -27.02
C GLY A 187 14.49 -7.57 -27.53
N HIS A 188 13.75 -8.23 -26.62
CA HIS A 188 12.65 -9.13 -26.99
C HIS A 188 11.43 -8.39 -27.55
N ASN A 189 11.14 -7.17 -27.05
CA ASN A 189 10.06 -6.33 -27.57
C ASN A 189 10.46 -5.62 -28.88
N GLY A 190 11.75 -5.39 -29.12
CA GLY A 190 12.27 -4.83 -30.38
C GLY A 190 12.21 -5.81 -31.56
N GLU A 191 12.43 -7.11 -31.33
CA GLU A 191 12.36 -8.15 -32.36
C GLU A 191 10.92 -8.38 -32.88
N LEU A 192 9.91 -8.17 -32.02
CA LEU A 192 8.48 -8.30 -32.40
C LEU A 192 7.96 -7.08 -33.18
N ALA A 193 8.67 -5.96 -33.18
CA ALA A 193 8.24 -4.71 -33.83
C ALA A 193 8.70 -4.58 -35.30
N PHE A 194 9.48 -5.53 -35.84
CA PHE A 194 10.05 -5.44 -37.21
C PHE A 194 9.73 -6.65 -38.11
N LYS A 195 8.63 -7.35 -37.88
CA LYS A 195 8.14 -8.39 -38.81
C LYS A 195 6.69 -8.13 -39.21
N SER A 196 6.46 -6.99 -39.87
CA SER A 196 5.22 -6.73 -40.59
C SER A 196 5.51 -6.06 -41.93
N GLU A 197 6.20 -6.77 -42.82
CA GLU A 197 6.07 -6.52 -44.25
C GLU A 197 6.31 -7.84 -45.00
N PRO A 198 5.27 -8.51 -45.51
CA PRO A 198 5.46 -9.47 -46.59
C PRO A 198 5.81 -8.67 -47.85
N ASP A 199 6.96 -8.98 -48.41
CA ASP A 199 7.49 -8.47 -49.68
C ASP A 199 6.49 -8.78 -50.82
N VAL A 200 5.60 -7.82 -51.12
CA VAL A 200 4.70 -7.90 -52.27
C VAL A 200 5.51 -7.57 -53.51
N LYS A 201 5.97 -8.61 -54.21
CA LYS A 201 6.47 -8.50 -55.58
C LYS A 201 5.37 -7.92 -56.48
N GLN A 202 5.48 -6.64 -56.79
CA GLN A 202 4.75 -6.01 -57.89
C GLN A 202 5.34 -6.54 -59.21
N THR A 203 4.66 -7.48 -59.84
CA THR A 203 4.85 -7.77 -61.26
C THR A 203 4.12 -6.72 -62.08
N SER A 204 4.87 -5.88 -62.78
CA SER A 204 4.35 -4.93 -63.78
C SER A 204 3.72 -5.67 -64.98
N PRO A 205 2.65 -5.14 -65.58
CA PRO A 205 2.08 -5.70 -66.80
C PRO A 205 2.95 -5.34 -68.01
N GLN A 206 3.21 -6.32 -68.88
CA GLN A 206 3.79 -6.13 -70.22
C GLN A 206 2.65 -6.15 -71.27
N PRO A 207 2.89 -5.57 -72.46
CA PRO A 207 2.08 -4.51 -73.08
C PRO A 207 0.70 -4.92 -73.63
#